data_AF-A0A183EQ04-F1
#
_entry.id   AF-A0A183EQ04-F1
#
_cell.length_a   1.000
_cell.length_b   1.000
_cell.length_c   1.000
_cell.angle_alpha   90.00
_cell.angle_beta   90.00
_cell.angle_gamma   90.00
#
_symmetry.space_group_name_H-M   'P 1'
#
loop_
_entity.id
_entity.type
_entity.pdbx_description
1 polymer ?
#
loop_
_entity_poly.entity_id
_entity_poly.type
_entity_poly.pdbx_seq_one_letter_code
_entity_poly.pdbx_strand_id
1 'polypeptide(L)' 'MAAEQALGLTACVITAILFGSMFVPVKHFEIGDGFFVQFCVDFGIFVVGLFVNFYMRFPAFHPLAMVGGALWAT' A
#
# COMPACT_ATOMS: atom_id res chain seq x y z
N MET A 1 -9.55 -18.66 13.82
CA MET A 1 -9.49 -18.89 12.36
C MET A 1 -10.47 -18.01 11.57
N ALA A 2 -11.80 -18.17 11.71
CA ALA A 2 -12.75 -17.37 10.93
C ALA A 2 -12.70 -15.85 11.22
N ALA A 3 -12.48 -15.45 12.47
CA ALA A 3 -12.41 -14.04 12.87
C ALA A 3 -11.17 -13.32 12.31
N GLU A 4 -10.01 -13.98 12.27
CA GLU A 4 -8.77 -13.41 11.73
C GLU A 4 -8.85 -13.22 10.22
N GLN A 5 -9.47 -14.18 9.51
CA GLN A 5 -9.73 -14.07 8.08
C GLN A 5 -10.72 -12.94 7.76
N ALA A 6 -11.79 -12.81 8.56
CA ALA A 6 -12.74 -11.71 8.42
C ALA A 6 -12.05 -10.36 8.63
N LEU A 7 -11.20 -10.23 9.66
CA LEU A 7 -10.42 -9.02 9.92
C LEU A 7 -9.51 -8.66 8.75
N GLY A 8 -8.80 -9.65 8.19
CA GLY A 8 -7.95 -9.45 7.01
C GLY A 8 -8.75 -8.97 5.78
N LEU A 9 -9.90 -9.60 5.50
CA LEU A 9 -10.77 -9.19 4.40
C LEU A 9 -11.33 -7.78 4.60
N THR A 10 -11.76 -7.42 5.81
CA THR A 10 -12.22 -6.06 6.12
C THR A 10 -11.09 -5.05 5.94
N ALA A 11 -9.87 -5.38 6.37
CA ALA A 11 -8.70 -4.53 6.15
C ALA A 11 -8.42 -4.31 4.64
N CYS A 12 -8.54 -5.36 3.81
CA CYS A 12 -8.40 -5.24 2.36
C CYS A 12 -9.46 -4.31 1.74
N VAL A 13 -10.73 -4.43 2.17
CA VAL A 13 -11.82 -3.55 1.68
C VAL A 13 -11.55 -2.09 2.03
N ILE A 14 -11.18 -1.82 3.29
CA ILE A 14 -10.84 -0.46 3.73
C ILE A 14 -9.66 0.09 2.92
N THR A 15 -8.62 -0.71 2.72
CA THR A 15 -7.44 -0.33 1.94
C THR A 15 -7.80 0.01 0.50
N ALA A 16 -8.64 -0.79 -0.16
CA ALA A 16 -9.09 -0.53 -1.53
C ALA A 16 -9.85 0.80 -1.67
N ILE A 17 -10.71 1.12 -0.71
CA ILE A 17 -11.47 2.38 -0.68
C ILE A 17 -10.52 3.57 -0.48
N LEU A 18 -9.64 3.50 0.52
CA LEU A 18 -8.69 4.56 0.81
C LEU A 18 -7.73 4.81 -0.36
N PHE A 19 -7.15 3.74 -0.91
CA PHE A 19 -6.27 3.82 -2.06
C PHE A 19 -6.99 4.39 -3.29
N GLY A 20 -8.21 3.95 -3.59
CA GLY A 20 -8.99 4.52 -4.69
C GLY A 20 -9.33 6.00 -4.49
N SER A 21 -9.60 6.40 -3.25
CA SER A 21 -9.96 7.80 -2.93
C SER A 21 -8.79 8.78 -3.02
N MET A 22 -7.54 8.32 -2.97
CA MET A 22 -6.37 9.20 -3.01
C MET A 22 -6.29 10.02 -4.31
N PHE A 23 -6.89 9.51 -5.39
CA PHE A 23 -6.93 10.19 -6.69
C PHE A 23 -7.97 11.32 -6.75
N VAL A 24 -8.86 11.44 -5.75
CA VAL A 24 -9.84 12.54 -5.67
C VAL A 24 -9.16 13.88 -5.36
N PRO A 25 -8.41 14.04 -4.25
CA PRO A 25 -7.71 15.30 -3.95
C PRO A 25 -6.63 15.62 -4.97
N VAL A 26 -5.98 14.61 -5.54
CA VAL A 26 -4.93 14.77 -6.57
C VAL A 26 -5.43 15.57 -7.78
N LYS A 27 -6.72 15.50 -8.12
CA LYS A 27 -7.32 16.30 -9.22
C LYS A 27 -7.41 17.80 -8.92
N HIS A 28 -7.33 18.19 -7.66
CA HIS A 28 -7.46 19.58 -7.22
C HIS A 28 -6.12 20.32 -7.10
N PHE A 29 -5.00 19.63 -7.31
CA PHE A 29 -3.66 20.20 -7.25
C PHE A 29 -2.94 20.04 -8.58
N GLU A 30 -2.02 20.94 -8.88
CA GLU A 30 -1.04 20.75 -9.95
C GLU A 30 -0.03 19.69 -9.52
N ILE A 31 -0.46 18.44 -9.63
CA ILE A 31 0.43 17.28 -9.66
C ILE A 31 1.22 17.29 -10.96
N GLY A 32 2.50 16.93 -10.88
CA GLY A 32 3.37 16.78 -12.04
C GLY A 32 2.93 15.65 -12.98
N ASP A 33 3.87 14.89 -13.54
CA ASP A 33 3.52 13.74 -14.34
C ASP A 33 3.04 12.54 -13.50
N GLY A 34 2.45 11.54 -14.17
CA GLY A 34 2.01 10.31 -13.50
C GLY A 34 3.14 9.53 -12.84
N PHE A 35 4.38 9.71 -13.29
CA PHE A 35 5.56 9.04 -12.73
C PHE A 35 5.93 9.63 -11.36
N PHE A 36 5.90 10.95 -11.21
CA PHE A 36 6.13 11.62 -9.94
C PHE A 36 5.04 11.28 -8.91
N VAL A 37 3.79 11.21 -9.35
CA VAL A 37 2.68 10.77 -8.49
C VAL A 37 2.92 9.34 -8.01
N GLN A 38 3.23 8.41 -8.92
CA GLN A 38 3.54 7.02 -8.58
C GLN A 38 4.71 6.91 -7.61
N PHE A 39 5.81 7.62 -7.87
CA PHE A 39 6.97 7.67 -6.97
C PHE A 39 6.58 8.12 -5.55
N CYS A 40 5.74 9.15 -5.42
CA CYS A 40 5.27 9.60 -4.11
C CYS A 40 4.40 8.56 -3.40
N VAL A 41 3.55 7.84 -4.15
CA VAL A 41 2.73 6.73 -3.59
C VAL A 41 3.63 5.61 -3.11
N ASP A 42 4.55 5.14 -3.95
CA ASP A 42 5.50 4.06 -3.65
C ASP A 42 6.33 4.40 -2.41
N PHE A 43 6.83 5.64 -2.34
CA PHE A 43 7.59 6.13 -1.20
C PHE A 43 6.76 6.12 0.08
N GLY A 44 5.49 6.55 0.02
CA GLY A 44 4.56 6.48 1.14
C GLY A 44 4.34 5.04 1.63
N ILE A 45 4.09 4.11 0.71
CA ILE A 45 3.91 2.68 1.04
C ILE A 45 5.19 2.10 1.66
N PHE A 46 6.36 2.44 1.12
CA PHE A 46 7.64 1.99 1.65
C PHE A 46 7.88 2.48 3.08
N VAL A 47 7.68 3.78 3.35
CA VAL A 47 7.86 4.36 4.68
C VAL A 47 6.91 3.73 5.70
N VAL A 48 5.62 3.61 5.37
CA VAL A 48 4.64 2.95 6.24
C VAL A 48 5.00 1.47 6.46
N GLY A 49 5.39 0.78 5.39
CA GLY A 49 5.84 -0.62 5.45
C GLY A 49 7.05 -0.82 6.35
N LEU A 50 8.02 0.09 6.32
CA LEU A 50 9.17 0.08 7.25
C LEU A 50 8.72 0.18 8.70
N PHE A 51 7.84 1.15 9.03
CA PHE A 51 7.33 1.30 10.40
C PHE A 51 6.58 0.06 10.88
N VAL A 52 5.73 -0.54 10.04
CA VAL A 52 5.03 -1.79 10.36
C VAL A 52 6.03 -2.93 10.58
N ASN A 53 7.09 -3.01 9.77
CA ASN A 53 8.12 -4.03 9.90
C ASN A 53 8.87 -3.93 11.23
N PHE A 54 9.23 -2.70 11.65
CA PHE A 54 9.79 -2.42 12.97
C PHE A 54 8.82 -2.82 14.10
N TYR A 55 7.55 -2.44 14.00
CA TYR A 55 6.52 -2.78 14.98
C TYR A 55 6.34 -4.30 15.13
N MET A 56 6.44 -5.04 14.02
CA MET A 56 6.33 -6.50 13.97
C MET A 56 7.64 -7.25 14.25
N ARG A 57 8.73 -6.54 14.60
CA ARG A 57 10.05 -7.12 14.93
C ARG A 57 10.65 -7.94 13.79
N PHE A 58 10.56 -7.44 12.55
CA PHE A 58 11.14 -8.07 11.36
C PHE A 58 10.62 -9.49 11.10
N PRO A 59 9.33 -9.64 10.73
CA PRO A 59 8.77 -10.93 10.37
C PRO A 59 9.46 -11.51 9.12
N ALA A 60 9.37 -12.84 8.95
CA ALA A 60 9.94 -13.50 7.78
C ALA A 60 9.32 -12.96 6.48
N PHE A 61 10.19 -12.68 5.50
CA PHE A 61 9.73 -12.26 4.17
C PHE A 61 9.10 -13.44 3.43
N HIS A 62 7.95 -13.20 2.80
CA HIS A 62 7.27 -14.16 1.93
C HIS A 62 7.45 -13.75 0.46
N PRO A 63 8.37 -14.36 -0.29
CA PRO A 63 8.72 -13.90 -1.65
C PRO A 63 7.54 -13.85 -2.61
N LEU A 64 6.59 -14.80 -2.50
CA LEU A 64 5.38 -14.81 -3.33
C LEU A 64 4.51 -13.56 -3.10
N ALA A 65 4.43 -13.05 -1.88
CA ALA A 65 3.69 -11.82 -1.58
C ALA A 65 4.38 -10.58 -2.16
N MET A 66 5.71 -10.62 -2.32
CA MET A 66 6.50 -9.49 -2.85
C MET A 66 6.36 -9.32 -4.36
N VAL A 67 6.02 -10.39 -5.11
CA VAL A 67 5.84 -10.35 -6.58
C VAL A 67 4.76 -9.34 -7.00
N GLY A 68 3.67 -9.26 -6.25
CA GLY A 68 2.60 -8.28 -6.55
C GLY A 68 3.10 -6.84 -6.46
N GLY A 69 3.93 -6.52 -5.47
CA GLY A 69 4.56 -5.21 -5.35
C GLY A 69 5.57 -4.94 -6.46
N ALA A 70 6.34 -5.96 -6.86
CA ALA A 70 7.29 -5.84 -7.97
C ALA A 70 6.59 -5.52 -9.31
N LEU A 71 5.45 -6.16 -9.59
CA LEU A 71 4.64 -5.89 -10.79
C LEU A 71 3.91 -4.55 -10.74
N TRP A 72 3.63 -4.03 -9.54
CA TRP A 72 2.98 -2.73 -9.38
C TRP A 72 3.96 -1.56 -9.60
N ALA A 73 5.24 -1.77 -9.34
CA ALA A 73 6.30 -0.77 -9.49
C ALA A 73 6.89 -0.66 -10.92
N THR A 74 6.34 -1.40 -11.90
CA THR A 74 6.76 -1.36 -13.33
C THR A 74 5.86 -0.45 -14.16
#